data_AF-A0A350H5T1-F1
#
_entry.id   AF-A0A350H5T1-F1
#
_cell.length_a   1.000
_cell.length_b   1.000
_cell.length_c   1.000
_cell.angle_alpha   90.00
_cell.angle_beta   90.00
_cell.angle_gamma   90.00
#
_symmetry.space_group_name_H-M   'P 1'
#
loop_
_entity.id
_entity.type
_entity.pdbx_description
1 polymer ?
#
loop_
_entity_poly.entity_id
_entity_poly.type
_entity_poly.pdbx_seq_one_letter_code
_entity_poly.pdbx_strand_id
1 'polypeptide(L)'
;MGGDTNTGKPDEGAGEHGNNSGNHGDTGDVGESGSTGNNGSGNSGSGNSGSGSSTKNFWKEQSEKYGKDVADLFESYGDDGKRLIEKYGDDIVNATKDFAKSDAKEAIELINTYGDDALKMVKSKQSGNLVKEVCEGLRENNISYDDFKRYKNFGKAELNELKKTNKAEYDKVTKVMKEIRDRIKINDGTRMKKVLTDASVKKHYIGNNSNEVSGFVSRAEDSRYLSHYYDDVVETNRLDYLVDGVRDFPEGGNTHWEMEFEIANAEDMSQIKTPYGEHYGGTVNEPEPFKGSGYTGGRNDTTIAEWKIGSTIKIKDGATLTKYVDGEIVEQYKYSKDLKRWIKQ
;
A
#
# COMPACT_ATOMS: atom_id res chain seq x y z
N MET A 1 38.37 12.51 53.95
CA MET A 1 39.63 11.93 53.46
C MET A 1 39.28 11.09 52.24
N GLY A 2 39.61 11.39 51.00
CA GLY A 2 40.38 12.45 50.32
C GLY A 2 40.64 11.89 48.92
N GLY A 3 40.17 12.56 47.86
CA GLY A 3 40.99 12.97 46.70
C GLY A 3 41.14 11.84 45.65
N ASP A 4 41.07 12.03 44.34
CA ASP A 4 41.26 13.24 43.54
C ASP A 4 40.45 13.22 42.23
N THR A 5 40.14 14.43 41.84
CA THR A 5 39.63 14.92 40.56
C THR A 5 40.68 14.86 39.46
N ASN A 6 40.26 14.72 38.19
CA ASN A 6 40.96 15.42 37.13
C ASN A 6 40.02 15.94 36.03
N THR A 7 40.14 17.24 35.81
CA THR A 7 39.45 18.09 34.85
C THR A 7 40.49 18.61 33.86
N GLY A 8 40.19 18.60 32.56
CA GLY A 8 41.01 19.27 31.54
C GLY A 8 40.14 19.70 30.37
N LYS A 9 40.04 21.01 30.17
CA LYS A 9 39.27 21.73 29.14
C LYS A 9 40.27 22.34 28.10
N PRO A 10 39.84 23.10 27.08
CA PRO A 10 40.17 22.91 25.67
C PRO A 10 41.33 23.79 25.16
N ASP A 11 41.83 23.49 23.96
CA ASP A 11 42.70 24.37 23.18
C ASP A 11 41.87 25.20 22.18
N GLU A 12 42.04 26.52 22.28
CA GLU A 12 41.70 27.52 21.28
C GLU A 12 42.90 27.74 20.35
N GLY A 13 42.63 27.94 19.06
CA GLY A 13 43.62 28.38 18.08
C GLY A 13 42.95 29.21 16.99
N ALA A 14 43.02 30.53 17.14
CA ALA A 14 42.58 31.53 16.17
C ALA A 14 43.62 31.70 15.04
N GLY A 15 43.15 32.04 13.83
CA GLY A 15 43.97 32.48 12.71
C GLY A 15 43.10 33.01 11.57
N GLU A 16 43.40 34.23 11.13
CA GLU A 16 42.54 35.21 10.47
C GLU A 16 42.45 35.17 8.92
N HIS A 17 41.38 35.80 8.42
CA HIS A 17 41.23 36.68 7.24
C HIS A 17 41.75 36.31 5.84
N GLY A 18 40.83 36.43 4.85
CA GLY A 18 41.15 36.66 3.45
C GLY A 18 39.91 36.78 2.54
N ASN A 19 39.41 38.00 2.35
CA ASN A 19 38.38 38.39 1.38
C ASN A 19 38.82 38.08 -0.07
N ASN A 20 37.88 37.72 -0.96
CA ASN A 20 37.73 38.48 -2.21
C ASN A 20 36.33 38.37 -2.85
N SER A 21 35.90 39.53 -3.32
CA SER A 21 34.66 39.90 -4.00
C SER A 21 34.87 40.07 -5.51
N GLY A 22 33.77 40.06 -6.28
CA GLY A 22 33.66 40.60 -7.65
C GLY A 22 32.73 39.71 -8.48
N ASN A 23 31.44 39.99 -8.70
CA ASN A 23 30.70 41.18 -9.14
C ASN A 23 30.94 41.61 -10.59
N HIS A 24 29.97 41.31 -11.46
CA HIS A 24 29.31 42.15 -12.48
C HIS A 24 28.49 41.21 -13.40
N GLY A 25 27.25 41.46 -13.80
CA GLY A 25 26.44 42.66 -13.77
C GLY A 25 25.83 42.88 -15.16
N ASP A 26 24.56 43.30 -15.16
CA ASP A 26 23.80 43.96 -16.24
C ASP A 26 23.06 43.13 -17.31
N THR A 27 21.71 43.07 -17.27
CA THR A 27 20.67 44.01 -17.80
C THR A 27 20.41 43.77 -19.29
N GLY A 28 19.20 43.83 -19.84
CA GLY A 28 17.86 44.18 -19.35
C GLY A 28 16.82 44.04 -20.49
N ASP A 29 15.58 44.41 -20.16
CA ASP A 29 14.38 44.64 -21.01
C ASP A 29 13.73 43.47 -21.74
N VAL A 30 12.48 43.06 -21.42
CA VAL A 30 11.15 43.74 -21.45
C VAL A 30 10.58 43.86 -22.87
N GLY A 31 9.44 43.21 -23.09
CA GLY A 31 8.62 43.32 -24.30
C GLY A 31 7.32 42.53 -24.15
N GLU A 32 6.22 43.24 -24.19
CA GLU A 32 4.89 42.91 -23.69
C GLU A 32 3.94 42.34 -24.78
N SER A 33 2.85 41.71 -24.32
CA SER A 33 1.51 41.61 -24.95
C SER A 33 1.20 40.51 -25.99
N GLY A 34 -0.02 39.96 -25.90
CA GLY A 34 -0.73 39.36 -27.03
C GLY A 34 -1.63 38.16 -26.71
N SER A 35 -2.92 38.41 -26.53
CA SER A 35 -3.97 37.41 -26.29
C SER A 35 -4.60 36.87 -27.60
N THR A 36 -5.22 35.69 -27.49
CA THR A 36 -6.29 35.08 -28.34
C THR A 36 -6.04 34.70 -29.82
N GLY A 37 -6.30 33.42 -30.12
CA GLY A 37 -7.29 33.05 -31.14
C GLY A 37 -6.82 32.39 -32.46
N ASN A 38 -7.20 31.11 -32.60
CA ASN A 38 -7.95 30.54 -33.74
C ASN A 38 -7.28 29.50 -34.66
N ASN A 39 -8.13 28.53 -35.02
CA ASN A 39 -7.96 27.41 -35.95
C ASN A 39 -7.45 27.80 -37.33
N GLY A 40 -6.65 26.91 -37.94
CA GLY A 40 -6.36 26.92 -39.37
C GLY A 40 -5.76 25.59 -39.83
N SER A 41 -6.52 24.86 -40.64
CA SER A 41 -6.17 23.56 -41.23
C SER A 41 -5.05 23.62 -42.27
N GLY A 42 -4.23 22.56 -42.30
CA GLY A 42 -3.78 21.91 -43.53
C GLY A 42 -2.47 22.40 -44.14
N ASN A 43 -1.44 21.54 -44.15
CA ASN A 43 -1.05 20.86 -45.39
C ASN A 43 -0.16 19.65 -45.10
N SER A 44 -0.54 18.56 -45.75
CA SER A 44 0.17 17.31 -46.02
C SER A 44 1.63 17.48 -46.44
N GLY A 45 2.50 16.75 -45.75
CA GLY A 45 3.86 16.41 -46.17
C GLY A 45 4.08 14.91 -46.00
N SER A 46 3.85 14.16 -47.07
CA SER A 46 4.18 12.75 -47.20
C SER A 46 5.69 12.54 -47.17
N GLY A 47 6.17 11.59 -46.36
CA GLY A 47 7.56 11.15 -46.41
C GLY A 47 8.02 10.33 -45.20
N ASN A 48 7.72 9.03 -45.18
CA ASN A 48 8.72 7.95 -45.21
C ASN A 48 8.23 6.69 -44.48
N SER A 49 7.76 5.75 -45.28
CA SER A 49 7.49 4.35 -44.98
C SER A 49 8.78 3.61 -44.63
N GLY A 50 9.03 3.39 -43.32
CA GLY A 50 10.08 2.51 -42.81
C GLY A 50 9.79 1.83 -41.47
N SER A 51 8.72 2.19 -40.76
CA SER A 51 8.49 1.78 -39.37
C SER A 51 7.81 0.41 -39.19
N GLY A 52 6.96 -0.01 -40.14
CA GLY A 52 6.08 -1.19 -39.96
C GLY A 52 6.79 -2.55 -39.87
N SER A 53 8.05 -2.65 -40.31
CA SER A 53 8.85 -3.89 -40.21
C SER A 53 9.48 -4.05 -38.81
N SER A 54 9.97 -2.96 -38.23
CA SER A 54 10.70 -3.00 -36.94
C SER A 54 9.79 -3.29 -35.74
N THR A 55 8.60 -2.67 -35.69
CA THR A 55 7.65 -2.88 -34.59
C THR A 55 6.99 -4.26 -34.66
N LYS A 56 6.72 -4.76 -35.87
CA LYS A 56 6.20 -6.12 -36.06
C LYS A 56 7.23 -7.18 -35.65
N ASN A 57 8.52 -6.92 -35.90
CA ASN A 57 9.59 -7.79 -35.43
C ASN A 57 9.72 -7.75 -33.90
N PHE A 58 9.60 -6.58 -33.27
CA PHE A 58 9.63 -6.45 -31.81
C PHE A 58 8.58 -7.33 -31.12
N TRP A 59 7.30 -7.25 -31.53
CA TRP A 59 6.23 -8.05 -30.91
C TRP A 59 6.36 -9.54 -31.19
N LYS A 60 6.93 -9.90 -32.35
CA LYS A 60 7.29 -11.29 -32.64
C LYS A 60 8.34 -11.81 -31.65
N GLU A 61 9.40 -11.04 -31.39
CA GLU A 61 10.43 -11.39 -30.40
C GLU A 61 9.85 -11.48 -28.98
N GLN A 62 8.96 -10.56 -28.59
CA GLN A 62 8.31 -10.62 -27.27
C GLN A 62 7.37 -11.82 -27.15
N SER A 63 6.69 -12.21 -28.23
CA SER A 63 5.83 -13.40 -28.29
C SER A 63 6.66 -14.68 -28.14
N GLU A 64 7.84 -14.74 -28.75
CA GLU A 64 8.78 -15.85 -28.58
C GLU A 64 9.35 -15.91 -27.16
N LYS A 65 9.61 -14.76 -26.52
CA LYS A 65 10.19 -14.68 -25.18
C LYS A 65 9.18 -14.92 -24.05
N TYR A 66 8.04 -14.25 -24.09
CA TYR A 66 7.06 -14.23 -22.99
C TYR A 66 5.78 -15.01 -23.29
N GLY A 67 5.63 -15.50 -24.52
CA GLY A 67 4.40 -16.13 -24.99
C GLY A 67 3.45 -15.12 -25.63
N LYS A 68 2.62 -15.64 -26.55
CA LYS A 68 1.71 -14.85 -27.37
C LYS A 68 0.74 -14.00 -26.56
N ASP A 69 0.15 -14.54 -25.50
CA ASP A 69 -0.87 -13.83 -24.72
C ASP A 69 -0.30 -12.60 -23.99
N VAL A 70 0.94 -12.71 -23.50
CA VAL A 70 1.65 -11.59 -22.87
C VAL A 70 2.01 -10.54 -23.92
N ALA A 71 2.58 -10.97 -25.05
CA ALA A 71 2.93 -10.05 -26.13
C ALA A 71 1.70 -9.31 -26.67
N ASP A 72 0.60 -10.01 -26.94
CA ASP A 72 -0.66 -9.43 -27.42
C ASP A 72 -1.25 -8.43 -26.39
N LEU A 73 -1.08 -8.69 -25.09
CA LEU A 73 -1.50 -7.76 -24.02
C LEU A 73 -0.72 -6.45 -24.10
N PHE A 74 0.61 -6.49 -24.12
CA PHE A 74 1.43 -5.28 -24.20
C PHE A 74 1.30 -4.59 -25.57
N GLU A 75 1.18 -5.34 -26.66
CA GLU A 75 0.96 -4.81 -28.01
C GLU A 75 -0.34 -4.02 -28.10
N SER A 76 -1.37 -4.39 -27.32
CA SER A 76 -2.62 -3.62 -27.26
C SER A 76 -2.46 -2.18 -26.72
N TYR A 77 -1.33 -1.88 -26.08
CA TYR A 77 -0.93 -0.53 -25.65
C TYR A 77 -0.01 0.18 -26.66
N GLY A 78 0.30 -0.43 -27.81
CA GLY A 78 1.12 0.18 -28.87
C GLY A 78 2.51 0.61 -28.38
N ASP A 79 2.89 1.85 -28.70
CA ASP A 79 4.21 2.40 -28.32
C ASP A 79 4.41 2.52 -26.81
N ASP A 80 3.33 2.70 -26.04
CA ASP A 80 3.41 2.68 -24.56
C ASP A 80 3.78 1.29 -24.06
N GLY A 81 3.14 0.25 -24.59
CA GLY A 81 3.47 -1.13 -24.27
C GLY A 81 4.92 -1.47 -24.63
N LYS A 82 5.38 -1.04 -25.81
CA LYS A 82 6.77 -1.21 -26.24
C LYS A 82 7.74 -0.52 -25.26
N ARG A 83 7.50 0.75 -24.93
CA ARG A 83 8.32 1.52 -23.99
C ARG A 83 8.38 0.85 -22.61
N LEU A 84 7.26 0.34 -22.11
CA LEU A 84 7.19 -0.34 -20.82
C LEU A 84 8.02 -1.63 -20.82
N ILE A 85 7.93 -2.43 -21.88
CA ILE A 85 8.75 -3.65 -22.01
C ILE A 85 10.23 -3.30 -22.17
N GLU A 86 10.57 -2.27 -22.94
CA GLU A 86 11.97 -1.83 -23.09
C GLU A 86 12.54 -1.30 -21.76
N LYS A 87 11.74 -0.57 -20.97
CA LYS A 87 12.16 0.00 -19.69
C LYS A 87 12.27 -1.05 -18.57
N TYR A 88 11.26 -1.90 -18.43
CA TYR A 88 11.11 -2.79 -17.27
C TYR A 88 11.34 -4.27 -17.58
N GLY A 89 11.25 -4.68 -18.84
CA GLY A 89 11.53 -6.05 -19.29
C GLY A 89 10.80 -7.12 -18.48
N ASP A 90 11.57 -8.04 -17.91
CA ASP A 90 11.04 -9.18 -17.15
C ASP A 90 10.29 -8.74 -15.88
N ASP A 91 10.61 -7.58 -15.30
CA ASP A 91 9.98 -7.12 -14.05
C ASP A 91 8.49 -6.85 -14.23
N ILE A 92 8.11 -6.11 -15.27
CA ILE A 92 6.69 -5.79 -15.51
C ILE A 92 5.90 -7.03 -15.95
N VAL A 93 6.53 -7.93 -16.72
CA VAL A 93 5.90 -9.20 -17.13
C VAL A 93 5.66 -10.08 -15.91
N ASN A 94 6.66 -10.30 -15.06
CA ASN A 94 6.51 -11.12 -13.86
C ASN A 94 5.55 -10.53 -12.83
N ALA A 95 5.46 -9.20 -12.73
CA ALA A 95 4.54 -8.54 -11.83
C ALA A 95 3.07 -8.77 -12.23
N THR A 96 2.78 -8.87 -13.53
CA THR A 96 1.41 -8.88 -14.08
C THR A 96 0.91 -10.24 -14.57
N LYS A 97 1.81 -11.20 -14.84
CA LYS A 97 1.44 -12.50 -15.45
C LYS A 97 0.44 -13.35 -14.64
N ASP A 98 0.45 -13.21 -13.31
CA ASP A 98 -0.41 -14.00 -12.42
C ASP A 98 -1.77 -13.32 -12.17
N PHE A 99 -1.97 -12.12 -12.71
CA PHE A 99 -3.23 -11.40 -12.55
C PHE A 99 -4.25 -11.88 -13.58
N ALA A 100 -5.53 -11.78 -13.23
CA ALA A 100 -6.58 -11.88 -14.22
C ALA A 100 -6.39 -10.78 -15.29
N LYS A 101 -6.77 -11.07 -16.54
CA LYS A 101 -6.48 -10.20 -17.68
C LYS A 101 -6.94 -8.74 -17.48
N SER A 102 -8.07 -8.51 -16.82
CA SER A 102 -8.56 -7.16 -16.49
C SER A 102 -7.66 -6.45 -15.49
N ASP A 103 -7.22 -7.14 -14.44
CA ASP A 103 -6.37 -6.57 -13.40
C ASP A 103 -4.92 -6.38 -13.90
N ALA A 104 -4.44 -7.23 -14.81
CA ALA A 104 -3.17 -7.04 -15.50
C ALA A 104 -3.18 -5.76 -16.35
N LYS A 105 -4.27 -5.49 -17.08
CA LYS A 105 -4.46 -4.24 -17.84
C LYS A 105 -4.44 -3.01 -16.93
N GLU A 106 -5.20 -3.05 -15.85
CA GLU A 106 -5.22 -1.97 -14.86
C GLU A 106 -3.81 -1.74 -14.28
N ALA A 107 -3.09 -2.80 -13.92
CA ALA A 107 -1.73 -2.70 -13.42
C ALA A 107 -0.77 -2.07 -14.44
N ILE A 108 -0.85 -2.44 -15.72
CA ILE A 108 -0.05 -1.85 -16.80
C ILE A 108 -0.34 -0.36 -16.95
N GLU A 109 -1.62 0.04 -16.90
CA GLU A 109 -2.03 1.45 -16.97
C GLU A 109 -1.49 2.27 -15.78
N LEU A 110 -1.54 1.70 -14.58
CA LEU A 110 -1.00 2.33 -13.38
C LEU A 110 0.52 2.47 -13.45
N ILE A 111 1.24 1.45 -13.94
CA ILE A 111 2.69 1.51 -14.14
C ILE A 111 3.05 2.54 -15.23
N ASN A 112 2.26 2.62 -16.31
CA ASN A 112 2.45 3.65 -17.33
C ASN A 112 2.29 5.06 -16.77
N THR A 113 1.36 5.24 -15.83
CA THR A 113 1.00 6.53 -15.25
C THR A 113 1.94 6.97 -14.14
N TYR A 114 2.30 6.04 -13.23
CA TYR A 114 3.02 6.33 -11.99
C TYR A 114 4.44 5.74 -11.96
N GLY A 115 4.84 5.00 -12.99
CA GLY A 115 6.20 4.51 -13.18
C GLY A 115 6.64 3.53 -12.08
N ASP A 116 7.81 3.80 -11.53
CA ASP A 116 8.55 2.86 -10.67
C ASP A 116 7.82 2.61 -9.34
N ASP A 117 7.11 3.61 -8.81
CA ASP A 117 6.35 3.47 -7.56
C ASP A 117 5.16 2.51 -7.71
N ALA A 118 4.41 2.61 -8.82
CA ALA A 118 3.36 1.64 -9.12
C ALA A 118 3.94 0.24 -9.39
N LEU A 119 5.05 0.14 -10.13
CA LEU A 119 5.68 -1.16 -10.38
C LEU A 119 6.07 -1.87 -9.08
N LYS A 120 6.63 -1.14 -8.10
CA LYS A 120 6.98 -1.70 -6.77
C LYS A 120 5.74 -2.27 -6.08
N MET A 121 4.63 -1.52 -6.05
CA MET A 121 3.40 -2.00 -5.42
C MET A 121 2.76 -3.18 -6.16
N VAL A 122 2.77 -3.17 -7.50
CA VAL A 122 2.24 -4.29 -8.31
C VAL A 122 3.11 -5.55 -8.10
N LYS A 123 4.43 -5.41 -8.00
CA LYS A 123 5.34 -6.53 -7.64
C LYS A 123 5.00 -7.12 -6.27
N SER A 124 4.61 -6.28 -5.31
CA SER A 124 4.08 -6.69 -4.00
C SER A 124 2.61 -7.12 -4.04
N LYS A 125 2.06 -7.42 -5.23
CA LYS A 125 0.71 -7.97 -5.45
C LYS A 125 -0.43 -7.11 -4.87
N GLN A 126 -0.23 -5.80 -4.78
CA GLN A 126 -1.24 -4.85 -4.27
C GLN A 126 -2.37 -4.63 -5.30
N SER A 127 -3.58 -4.33 -4.82
CA SER A 127 -4.76 -4.10 -5.67
C SER A 127 -4.65 -2.80 -6.49
N GLY A 128 -5.26 -2.75 -7.67
CA GLY A 128 -5.18 -1.59 -8.57
C GLY A 128 -5.68 -0.29 -7.94
N ASN A 129 -6.84 -0.34 -7.25
CA ASN A 129 -7.33 0.82 -6.51
C ASN A 129 -6.35 1.29 -5.43
N LEU A 130 -5.79 0.38 -4.63
CA LEU A 130 -4.82 0.76 -3.60
C LEU A 130 -3.55 1.37 -4.22
N VAL A 131 -3.01 0.76 -5.28
CA VAL A 131 -1.85 1.28 -6.02
C VAL A 131 -2.13 2.70 -6.49
N LYS A 132 -3.32 2.93 -7.07
CA LYS A 132 -3.75 4.26 -7.54
C LYS A 132 -3.79 5.28 -6.41
N GLU A 133 -4.54 5.02 -5.34
CA GLU A 133 -4.73 5.99 -4.25
C GLU A 133 -3.40 6.32 -3.54
N VAL A 134 -2.53 5.31 -3.36
CA VAL A 134 -1.21 5.52 -2.80
C VAL A 134 -0.35 6.36 -3.75
N CYS A 135 -0.21 5.96 -5.02
CA CYS A 135 0.64 6.67 -5.99
C CYS A 135 0.19 8.11 -6.25
N GLU A 136 -1.11 8.39 -6.27
CA GLU A 136 -1.63 9.76 -6.34
C GLU A 136 -1.18 10.57 -5.12
N GLY A 137 -1.32 10.01 -3.92
CA GLY A 137 -0.88 10.65 -2.70
C GLY A 137 0.64 10.85 -2.62
N LEU A 138 1.45 9.91 -3.14
CA LEU A 138 2.90 10.04 -3.28
C LEU A 138 3.26 11.23 -4.16
N ARG A 139 2.66 11.30 -5.37
CA ARG A 139 2.89 12.36 -6.35
C ARG A 139 2.52 13.73 -5.81
N GLU A 140 1.37 13.85 -5.16
CA GLU A 140 0.91 15.12 -4.58
C GLU A 140 1.79 15.61 -3.42
N ASN A 141 2.46 14.68 -2.71
CA ASN A 141 3.37 14.99 -1.62
C ASN A 141 4.84 15.01 -2.02
N ASN A 142 5.16 14.76 -3.29
CA ASN A 142 6.52 14.67 -3.82
C ASN A 142 7.43 13.74 -2.98
N ILE A 143 6.94 12.52 -2.70
CA ILE A 143 7.71 11.47 -2.04
C ILE A 143 7.71 10.19 -2.88
N SER A 144 8.74 9.35 -2.71
CA SER A 144 8.79 8.03 -3.36
C SER A 144 8.03 6.98 -2.56
N TYR A 145 7.75 5.83 -3.19
CA TYR A 145 7.20 4.68 -2.46
C TYR A 145 8.16 4.17 -1.37
N ASP A 146 9.47 4.31 -1.55
CA ASP A 146 10.45 3.90 -0.53
C ASP A 146 10.41 4.81 0.71
N ASP A 147 10.21 6.12 0.52
CA ASP A 147 9.95 7.04 1.62
C ASP A 147 8.66 6.67 2.35
N PHE A 148 7.58 6.40 1.60
CA PHE A 148 6.31 5.95 2.18
C PHE A 148 6.47 4.66 3.01
N LYS A 149 7.17 3.65 2.48
CA LYS A 149 7.44 2.40 3.22
C LYS A 149 8.21 2.68 4.51
N ARG A 150 9.23 3.54 4.46
CA ARG A 150 9.99 3.96 5.65
C ARG A 150 9.07 4.61 6.68
N TYR A 151 8.27 5.58 6.24
CA TYR A 151 7.37 6.34 7.10
C TYR A 151 6.27 5.49 7.73
N LYS A 152 5.66 4.56 6.96
CA LYS A 152 4.63 3.61 7.41
C LYS A 152 5.10 2.79 8.62
N ASN A 153 6.39 2.45 8.66
CA ASN A 153 6.97 1.57 9.66
C ASN A 153 7.51 2.28 10.91
N PHE A 154 7.46 3.61 10.97
CA PHE A 154 7.82 4.33 12.20
C PHE A 154 6.86 3.98 13.34
N GLY A 155 7.43 3.50 14.44
CA GLY A 155 6.71 3.27 15.69
C GLY A 155 6.65 4.52 16.55
N LYS A 156 6.03 4.34 17.73
CA LYS A 156 5.85 5.42 18.70
C LYS A 156 7.19 5.99 19.19
N ALA A 157 8.21 5.15 19.37
CA ALA A 157 9.52 5.60 19.84
C ALA A 157 10.22 6.46 18.78
N GLU A 158 10.24 6.01 17.52
CA GLU A 158 10.85 6.73 16.40
C GLU A 158 10.17 8.07 16.15
N LEU A 159 8.84 8.12 16.18
CA LEU A 159 8.10 9.37 16.00
C LEU A 159 8.32 10.35 17.15
N ASN A 160 8.41 9.86 18.40
CA ASN A 160 8.73 10.72 19.54
C ASN A 160 10.14 11.29 19.45
N GLU A 161 11.11 10.51 18.98
CA GLU A 161 12.48 10.98 18.80
C GLU A 161 12.57 11.98 17.65
N LEU A 162 11.92 11.69 16.52
CA LEU A 162 11.86 12.59 15.39
C LEU A 162 11.19 13.92 15.77
N LYS A 163 10.12 13.89 16.57
CA LYS A 163 9.43 15.09 17.08
C LYS A 163 10.37 15.99 17.89
N LYS A 164 11.33 15.41 18.61
CA LYS A 164 12.32 16.14 19.42
C LYS A 164 13.51 16.64 18.60
N THR A 165 14.04 15.80 17.71
CA THR A 165 15.32 16.03 17.01
C THR A 165 15.15 16.75 15.68
N ASN A 166 14.05 16.50 14.97
CA ASN A 166 13.75 17.11 13.68
C ASN A 166 12.23 17.29 13.50
N LYS A 167 11.71 18.34 14.13
CA LYS A 167 10.28 18.65 14.12
C LYS A 167 9.70 18.83 12.70
N ALA A 168 10.48 19.39 11.77
CA ALA A 168 10.05 19.59 10.38
C ALA A 168 9.83 18.26 9.65
N GLU A 169 10.75 17.29 9.80
CA GLU A 169 10.56 15.95 9.23
C GLU A 169 9.42 15.22 9.93
N TYR A 170 9.27 15.34 11.25
CA TYR A 170 8.11 14.79 11.98
C TYR A 170 6.78 15.32 11.43
N ASP A 171 6.67 16.64 11.26
CA ASP A 171 5.44 17.29 10.76
C ASP A 171 5.17 16.86 9.30
N LYS A 172 6.20 16.72 8.47
CA LYS A 172 6.09 16.17 7.10
C LYS A 172 5.59 14.72 7.11
N VAL A 173 6.25 13.84 7.85
CA VAL A 173 5.95 12.40 7.88
C VAL A 173 4.52 12.14 8.33
N THR A 174 4.13 12.74 9.45
CA THR A 174 2.79 12.54 10.03
C THR A 174 1.69 13.08 9.12
N LYS A 175 1.90 14.23 8.48
CA LYS A 175 0.99 14.81 7.50
C LYS A 175 0.85 13.93 6.25
N VAL A 176 1.96 13.60 5.60
CA VAL A 176 1.96 12.85 4.32
C VAL A 176 1.32 11.47 4.51
N MET A 177 1.69 10.74 5.58
CA MET A 177 1.10 9.43 5.86
C MET A 177 -0.41 9.50 6.06
N LYS A 178 -0.89 10.52 6.76
CA LYS A 178 -2.32 10.74 6.98
C LYS A 178 -3.04 11.11 5.69
N GLU A 179 -2.48 12.01 4.88
CA GLU A 179 -3.08 12.43 3.60
C GLU A 179 -3.20 11.27 2.62
N ILE A 180 -2.17 10.42 2.51
CA ILE A 180 -2.22 9.22 1.67
C ILE A 180 -3.24 8.24 2.25
N ARG A 181 -3.21 7.99 3.57
CA ARG A 181 -4.15 7.06 4.22
C ARG A 181 -5.60 7.48 4.03
N ASP A 182 -5.88 8.77 4.13
CA ASP A 182 -7.24 9.30 4.00
C ASP A 182 -7.79 9.16 2.58
N ARG A 183 -6.99 8.88 1.54
CA ARG A 183 -7.50 8.58 0.19
C ARG A 183 -8.18 7.21 0.12
N ILE A 184 -7.70 6.27 0.93
CA ILE A 184 -8.20 4.90 0.93
C ILE A 184 -9.49 4.84 1.75
N LYS A 185 -10.63 4.72 1.05
CA LYS A 185 -11.97 4.76 1.63
C LYS A 185 -12.64 3.39 1.66
N ILE A 186 -13.65 3.28 2.52
CA ILE A 186 -14.63 2.20 2.55
C ILE A 186 -16.04 2.78 2.50
N ASN A 187 -16.98 1.99 2.01
CA ASN A 187 -18.42 2.24 2.03
C ASN A 187 -19.16 0.96 2.47
N ASP A 188 -20.49 1.02 2.55
CA ASP A 188 -21.34 -0.10 3.00
C ASP A 188 -21.40 -1.31 2.05
N GLY A 189 -20.93 -1.15 0.82
CA GLY A 189 -20.69 -2.22 -0.14
C GLY A 189 -19.26 -2.75 -0.16
N THR A 190 -18.36 -2.20 0.66
CA THR A 190 -16.97 -2.67 0.70
C THR A 190 -16.88 -4.01 1.37
N ARG A 191 -16.32 -5.00 0.67
CA ARG A 191 -16.01 -6.31 1.23
C ARG A 191 -14.78 -6.20 2.12
N MET A 192 -14.97 -6.44 3.40
CA MET A 192 -13.96 -6.40 4.45
C MET A 192 -13.38 -7.79 4.70
N LYS A 193 -12.16 -7.85 5.25
CA LYS A 193 -11.49 -9.07 5.69
C LYS A 193 -11.03 -8.95 7.15
N LYS A 194 -11.11 -10.06 7.88
CA LYS A 194 -10.50 -10.23 9.20
C LYS A 194 -9.74 -11.56 9.28
N VAL A 195 -8.50 -11.52 9.74
CA VAL A 195 -7.73 -12.74 10.05
C VAL A 195 -8.01 -13.17 11.49
N LEU A 196 -8.23 -14.47 11.69
CA LEU A 196 -8.68 -15.06 12.94
C LEU A 196 -7.91 -16.33 13.27
N THR A 197 -7.78 -16.64 14.56
CA THR A 197 -7.28 -17.92 15.04
C THR A 197 -8.38 -18.99 14.97
N ASP A 198 -7.97 -20.26 14.91
CA ASP A 198 -8.90 -21.40 14.96
C ASP A 198 -9.74 -21.42 16.25
N ALA A 199 -9.14 -21.06 17.39
CA ALA A 199 -9.82 -20.92 18.66
C ALA A 199 -10.90 -19.83 18.63
N SER A 200 -10.58 -18.67 18.05
CA SER A 200 -11.53 -17.57 17.89
C SER A 200 -12.72 -17.97 17.01
N VAL A 201 -12.46 -18.62 15.88
CA VAL A 201 -13.51 -19.11 14.96
C VAL A 201 -14.45 -20.11 15.62
N LYS A 202 -13.89 -21.13 16.28
CA LYS A 202 -14.69 -22.16 16.97
C LYS A 202 -15.52 -21.59 18.11
N LYS A 203 -14.94 -20.68 18.91
CA LYS A 203 -15.62 -20.11 20.08
C LYS A 203 -16.71 -19.14 19.68
N HIS A 204 -16.44 -18.20 18.78
CA HIS A 204 -17.33 -17.06 18.56
C HIS A 204 -18.28 -17.28 17.40
N TYR A 205 -17.83 -17.90 16.31
CA TYR A 205 -18.60 -17.94 15.07
C TYR A 205 -19.28 -19.29 14.89
N ILE A 206 -18.52 -20.38 14.81
CA ILE A 206 -19.10 -21.71 14.57
C ILE A 206 -19.84 -22.24 15.81
N GLY A 207 -19.26 -22.09 17.01
CA GLY A 207 -19.84 -22.63 18.25
C GLY A 207 -21.07 -21.86 18.73
N ASN A 208 -21.09 -20.53 18.53
CA ASN A 208 -22.16 -19.65 19.02
C ASN A 208 -23.04 -19.08 17.90
N ASN A 209 -22.77 -19.42 16.64
CA ASN A 209 -23.47 -18.88 15.46
C ASN A 209 -23.48 -17.34 15.39
N SER A 210 -22.46 -16.68 15.95
CA SER A 210 -22.38 -15.22 15.92
C SER A 210 -22.23 -14.72 14.48
N ASN A 211 -22.90 -13.61 14.18
CA ASN A 211 -22.73 -12.85 12.95
C ASN A 211 -22.22 -11.43 13.24
N GLU A 212 -21.60 -11.25 14.40
CA GLU A 212 -21.07 -9.98 14.89
C GLU A 212 -19.54 -9.97 14.83
N VAL A 213 -18.97 -8.88 14.35
CA VAL A 213 -17.53 -8.71 14.17
C VAL A 213 -17.07 -7.39 14.79
N SER A 214 -15.86 -7.41 15.37
CA SER A 214 -15.24 -6.26 16.03
C SER A 214 -13.72 -6.22 15.78
N GLY A 215 -13.05 -5.17 16.27
CA GLY A 215 -11.60 -5.02 16.21
C GLY A 215 -11.06 -4.65 14.83
N PHE A 216 -9.80 -4.97 14.57
CA PHE A 216 -9.11 -4.60 13.33
C PHE A 216 -9.56 -5.45 12.13
N VAL A 217 -9.74 -4.77 10.99
CA VAL A 217 -10.16 -5.31 9.70
C VAL A 217 -9.52 -4.52 8.56
N SER A 218 -9.45 -5.10 7.38
CA SER A 218 -8.96 -4.47 6.14
C SER A 218 -9.97 -4.67 4.99
N ARG A 219 -9.74 -4.07 3.82
CA ARG A 219 -10.53 -4.45 2.63
C ARG A 219 -10.04 -5.81 2.14
N ALA A 220 -10.96 -6.70 1.78
CA ALA A 220 -10.60 -8.00 1.25
C ALA A 220 -9.78 -7.88 -0.05
N GLU A 221 -10.14 -6.91 -0.90
CA GLU A 221 -9.48 -6.65 -2.18
C GLU A 221 -7.99 -6.32 -2.06
N ASP A 222 -7.56 -5.66 -0.98
CA ASP A 222 -6.16 -5.25 -0.77
C ASP A 222 -5.22 -6.44 -0.52
N SER A 223 -5.78 -7.60 -0.19
CA SER A 223 -5.04 -8.84 0.06
C SER A 223 -5.34 -9.96 -0.94
N ARG A 224 -6.13 -9.69 -1.99
CA ARG A 224 -6.68 -10.74 -2.87
C ARG A 224 -5.64 -11.56 -3.64
N TYR A 225 -4.47 -10.99 -3.90
CA TYR A 225 -3.35 -11.64 -4.60
C TYR A 225 -2.18 -11.92 -3.67
N LEU A 226 -2.32 -11.65 -2.37
CA LEU A 226 -1.30 -12.00 -1.40
C LEU A 226 -1.35 -13.50 -1.14
N SER A 227 -0.20 -14.01 -0.74
CA SER A 227 -0.03 -15.38 -0.29
C SER A 227 -0.95 -15.68 0.90
N HIS A 228 -1.53 -16.87 0.90
CA HIS A 228 -2.24 -17.44 2.05
C HIS A 228 -1.31 -18.32 2.90
N TYR A 229 0.00 -18.36 2.63
CA TYR A 229 0.92 -19.03 3.55
C TYR A 229 0.95 -18.29 4.88
N TYR A 230 1.01 -19.07 5.95
CA TYR A 230 0.84 -18.59 7.31
C TYR A 230 1.78 -17.44 7.66
N ASP A 231 3.08 -17.60 7.37
CA ASP A 231 4.10 -16.59 7.70
C ASP A 231 3.83 -15.26 6.96
N ASP A 232 3.40 -15.32 5.71
CA ASP A 232 3.08 -14.12 4.92
C ASP A 232 1.85 -13.40 5.48
N VAL A 233 0.82 -14.14 5.87
CA VAL A 233 -0.41 -13.56 6.46
C VAL A 233 -0.12 -12.94 7.82
N VAL A 234 0.67 -13.63 8.66
CA VAL A 234 1.09 -13.14 9.98
C VAL A 234 1.95 -11.89 9.85
N GLU A 235 2.92 -11.87 8.93
CA GLU A 235 3.80 -10.71 8.72
C GLU A 235 3.04 -9.52 8.12
N THR A 236 2.22 -9.74 7.08
CA THR A 236 1.40 -8.69 6.43
C THR A 236 0.52 -7.94 7.43
N ASN A 237 -0.10 -8.69 8.34
CA ASN A 237 -1.06 -8.15 9.31
C ASN A 237 -0.43 -7.88 10.69
N ARG A 238 0.88 -8.15 10.85
CA ARG A 238 1.61 -8.09 12.13
C ARG A 238 0.85 -8.77 13.27
N LEU A 239 0.49 -10.02 13.06
CA LEU A 239 -0.24 -10.82 14.05
C LEU A 239 0.71 -11.48 15.07
N ASP A 240 1.95 -11.05 15.06
CA ASP A 240 3.09 -11.65 15.73
C ASP A 240 3.28 -11.13 17.18
N TYR A 241 2.20 -10.58 17.76
CA TYR A 241 2.17 -9.94 19.07
C TYR A 241 1.72 -10.87 20.20
N LEU A 242 2.00 -10.46 21.43
CA LEU A 242 1.67 -11.22 22.64
C LEU A 242 0.39 -10.68 23.28
N VAL A 243 -0.49 -11.59 23.67
CA VAL A 243 -1.65 -11.36 24.54
C VAL A 243 -1.42 -12.17 25.80
N ASP A 244 -1.31 -11.50 26.96
CA ASP A 244 -1.01 -12.15 28.25
C ASP A 244 0.22 -13.08 28.21
N GLY A 245 1.25 -12.68 27.44
CA GLY A 245 2.49 -13.44 27.27
C GLY A 245 2.41 -14.60 26.27
N VAL A 246 1.26 -14.80 25.61
CA VAL A 246 1.04 -15.86 24.62
C VAL A 246 0.87 -15.26 23.23
N ARG A 247 1.49 -15.88 22.22
CA ARG A 247 1.32 -15.50 20.82
C ARG A 247 0.14 -16.27 20.23
N ASP A 248 -0.96 -15.58 19.96
CA ASP A 248 -2.18 -16.16 19.39
C ASP A 248 -1.92 -16.80 18.00
N PHE A 249 -1.00 -16.21 17.25
CA PHE A 249 -0.44 -16.74 16.01
C PHE A 249 1.01 -17.20 16.28
N PRO A 250 1.24 -18.45 16.73
CA PRO A 250 2.56 -18.93 17.15
C PRO A 250 3.58 -18.97 16.00
N GLU A 251 4.86 -18.83 16.36
CA GLU A 251 5.96 -19.03 15.41
C GLU A 251 5.97 -20.48 14.88
N GLY A 252 6.21 -20.65 13.58
CA GLY A 252 6.15 -21.95 12.90
C GLY A 252 4.73 -22.53 12.82
N GLY A 253 3.70 -21.71 13.06
CA GLY A 253 2.33 -22.08 12.78
C GLY A 253 2.08 -22.30 11.29
N ASN A 254 0.96 -22.93 10.97
CA ASN A 254 0.56 -23.18 9.59
C ASN A 254 -0.92 -22.96 9.32
N THR A 255 -1.66 -22.50 10.33
CA THR A 255 -3.13 -22.44 10.30
C THR A 255 -3.62 -21.04 10.66
N HIS A 256 -4.46 -20.48 9.81
CA HIS A 256 -5.24 -19.29 10.11
C HIS A 256 -6.62 -19.38 9.46
N TRP A 257 -7.49 -18.46 9.85
CA TRP A 257 -8.79 -18.28 9.24
C TRP A 257 -8.90 -16.88 8.66
N GLU A 258 -9.58 -16.75 7.53
CA GLU A 258 -9.94 -15.47 6.93
C GLU A 258 -11.46 -15.38 6.88
N MET A 259 -12.00 -14.37 7.55
CA MET A 259 -13.39 -13.96 7.41
C MET A 259 -13.48 -12.89 6.34
N GLU A 260 -14.33 -13.09 5.33
CA GLU A 260 -14.69 -12.03 4.39
C GLU A 260 -16.18 -11.70 4.48
N PHE A 261 -16.50 -10.42 4.58
CA PHE A 261 -17.86 -9.98 4.87
C PHE A 261 -18.15 -8.58 4.34
N GLU A 262 -19.42 -8.28 4.14
CA GLU A 262 -19.93 -6.91 4.03
C GLU A 262 -20.74 -6.57 5.27
N ILE A 263 -20.86 -5.28 5.58
CA ILE A 263 -21.68 -4.83 6.71
C ILE A 263 -23.16 -5.01 6.41
N ALA A 264 -23.93 -5.46 7.40
CA ALA A 264 -25.37 -5.68 7.24
C ALA A 264 -26.16 -4.38 7.15
N ASN A 265 -25.77 -3.36 7.93
CA ASN A 265 -26.50 -2.11 8.07
C ASN A 265 -25.57 -0.94 7.77
N ALA A 266 -26.01 0.00 6.92
CA ALA A 266 -25.21 1.18 6.59
C ALA A 266 -24.88 2.05 7.82
N GLU A 267 -25.75 2.09 8.83
CA GLU A 267 -25.53 2.83 10.09
C GLU A 267 -24.29 2.33 10.86
N ASP A 268 -23.96 1.05 10.71
CA ASP A 268 -22.78 0.42 11.33
C ASP A 268 -21.46 0.98 10.76
N MET A 269 -21.47 1.63 9.58
CA MET A 269 -20.29 2.35 9.05
C MET A 269 -19.76 3.39 10.03
N SER A 270 -20.63 3.98 10.85
CA SER A 270 -20.23 4.96 11.86
C SER A 270 -19.28 4.35 12.91
N GLN A 271 -19.31 3.03 13.12
CA GLN A 271 -18.48 2.30 14.08
C GLN A 271 -17.09 1.93 13.51
N ILE A 272 -16.90 2.06 12.19
CA ILE A 272 -15.67 1.67 11.51
C ILE A 272 -14.83 2.91 11.28
N LYS A 273 -13.70 3.03 11.99
CA LYS A 273 -12.83 4.20 11.94
C LYS A 273 -11.42 3.81 11.52
N THR A 274 -10.75 4.71 10.82
CA THR A 274 -9.29 4.62 10.66
C THR A 274 -8.66 4.74 12.05
N PRO A 275 -7.84 3.78 12.49
CA PRO A 275 -7.31 3.76 13.84
C PRO A 275 -6.09 4.69 13.97
N TYR A 276 -6.32 6.00 13.89
CA TYR A 276 -5.25 6.96 14.06
C TYR A 276 -4.77 7.02 15.51
N GLY A 277 -3.46 6.92 15.69
CA GLY A 277 -2.77 7.21 16.95
C GLY A 277 -2.54 8.70 17.16
N GLU A 278 -2.03 9.06 18.35
CA GLU A 278 -1.84 10.46 18.75
C GLU A 278 -0.97 11.27 17.77
N HIS A 279 0.10 10.66 17.25
CA HIS A 279 0.99 11.30 16.27
C HIS A 279 0.28 11.70 14.96
N TYR A 280 -0.81 11.03 14.63
CA TYR A 280 -1.62 11.27 13.43
C TYR A 280 -2.95 11.97 13.77
N GLY A 281 -3.06 12.57 14.97
CA GLY A 281 -4.23 13.33 15.41
C GLY A 281 -5.42 12.49 15.86
N GLY A 282 -5.23 11.18 16.08
CA GLY A 282 -6.27 10.31 16.64
C GLY A 282 -6.07 10.00 18.13
N THR A 283 -6.92 9.14 18.66
CA THR A 283 -6.95 8.79 20.09
C THR A 283 -6.72 7.29 20.35
N VAL A 284 -6.49 6.50 19.29
CA VAL A 284 -6.27 5.05 19.45
C VAL A 284 -4.86 4.81 20.01
N ASN A 285 -4.78 4.05 21.09
CA ASN A 285 -3.54 3.70 21.76
C ASN A 285 -3.53 2.20 22.06
N GLU A 286 -3.06 1.41 21.10
CA GLU A 286 -2.83 -0.02 21.24
C GLU A 286 -1.32 -0.30 21.40
N PRO A 287 -0.93 -1.42 22.02
CA PRO A 287 0.47 -1.83 22.08
C PRO A 287 1.06 -2.14 20.69
N GLU A 288 2.39 -2.18 20.60
CA GLU A 288 3.07 -2.74 19.43
C GLU A 288 2.47 -4.11 19.10
N PRO A 289 2.16 -4.36 17.82
CA PRO A 289 2.78 -3.84 16.61
C PRO A 289 2.03 -2.69 15.96
N PHE A 290 1.01 -2.15 16.63
CA PHE A 290 0.19 -1.04 16.15
C PHE A 290 1.02 0.23 15.93
N LYS A 291 0.98 0.78 14.71
CA LYS A 291 1.75 1.97 14.31
C LYS A 291 0.95 3.27 14.37
N GLY A 292 -0.37 3.19 14.46
CA GLY A 292 -1.25 4.36 14.54
C GLY A 292 -1.39 5.18 13.25
N SER A 293 -0.74 4.78 12.16
CA SER A 293 -0.85 5.44 10.84
C SER A 293 -2.12 5.04 10.07
N GLY A 294 -2.89 4.07 10.59
CA GLY A 294 -4.01 3.45 9.89
C GLY A 294 -3.60 2.41 8.84
N TYR A 295 -2.34 2.00 8.82
CA TYR A 295 -1.86 0.85 8.05
C TYR A 295 -1.36 -0.25 8.98
N THR A 296 -1.40 -1.49 8.51
CA THR A 296 -0.69 -2.58 9.17
C THR A 296 0.81 -2.32 9.17
N GLY A 297 1.47 -2.72 10.26
CA GLY A 297 2.92 -2.57 10.43
C GLY A 297 3.74 -3.63 9.69
N GLY A 298 3.19 -4.27 8.65
CA GLY A 298 3.82 -5.37 7.93
C GLY A 298 5.11 -4.95 7.23
N ARG A 299 6.13 -5.82 7.29
CA ARG A 299 7.50 -5.55 6.83
C ARG A 299 7.87 -6.29 5.55
N ASN A 300 6.95 -7.07 4.97
CA ASN A 300 7.12 -7.82 3.73
C ASN A 300 6.73 -7.01 2.47
N ASP A 301 7.03 -5.71 2.45
CA ASP A 301 6.71 -4.78 1.36
C ASP A 301 5.22 -4.65 0.98
N THR A 302 4.31 -5.16 1.82
CA THR A 302 2.85 -5.03 1.64
C THR A 302 2.33 -3.72 2.24
N THR A 303 1.26 -3.19 1.65
CA THR A 303 0.57 -1.98 2.13
C THR A 303 -0.89 -2.31 2.41
N ILE A 304 -1.23 -2.65 3.65
CA ILE A 304 -2.62 -2.90 4.02
C ILE A 304 -3.15 -1.73 4.84
N ALA A 305 -4.15 -1.04 4.31
CA ALA A 305 -4.94 -0.09 5.09
C ALA A 305 -5.81 -0.86 6.08
N GLU A 306 -5.83 -0.42 7.33
CA GLU A 306 -6.64 -1.01 8.39
C GLU A 306 -7.72 -0.04 8.90
N TRP A 307 -8.81 -0.62 9.36
CA TRP A 307 -9.87 0.03 10.11
C TRP A 307 -10.09 -0.72 11.41
N LYS A 308 -10.56 -0.01 12.43
CA LYS A 308 -10.99 -0.60 13.69
C LYS A 308 -12.49 -0.43 13.84
N ILE A 309 -13.15 -1.55 14.09
CA ILE A 309 -14.54 -1.60 14.51
C ILE A 309 -14.54 -1.46 16.04
N GLY A 310 -15.08 -0.33 16.54
CA GLY A 310 -14.99 0.01 17.96
C GLY A 310 -15.83 -0.88 18.87
N SER A 311 -17.06 -1.17 18.45
CA SER A 311 -17.97 -2.10 19.11
C SER A 311 -18.14 -3.36 18.24
N THR A 312 -19.34 -3.90 18.13
CA THR A 312 -19.69 -5.01 17.25
C THR A 312 -20.62 -4.51 16.15
N ILE A 313 -20.36 -4.93 14.92
CA ILE A 313 -21.25 -4.69 13.78
C ILE A 313 -21.77 -6.03 13.24
N LYS A 314 -22.93 -6.00 12.59
CA LYS A 314 -23.50 -7.21 11.98
C LYS A 314 -22.98 -7.40 10.56
N ILE A 315 -22.75 -8.64 10.18
CA ILE A 315 -22.34 -9.01 8.82
C ILE A 315 -23.55 -9.43 7.97
N LYS A 316 -23.48 -9.16 6.65
CA LYS A 316 -24.49 -9.59 5.66
C LYS A 316 -24.56 -11.11 5.54
N ASP A 317 -25.70 -11.56 5.02
CA ASP A 317 -25.86 -12.93 4.53
C ASP A 317 -24.78 -13.26 3.50
N GLY A 318 -24.28 -14.50 3.53
CA GLY A 318 -23.27 -14.96 2.60
C GLY A 318 -21.83 -14.59 2.92
N ALA A 319 -21.56 -13.93 4.06
CA ALA A 319 -20.21 -13.80 4.60
C ALA A 319 -19.52 -15.17 4.72
N THR A 320 -18.21 -15.21 4.55
CA THR A 320 -17.44 -16.46 4.50
C THR A 320 -16.42 -16.53 5.63
N LEU A 321 -16.15 -17.75 6.09
CA LEU A 321 -15.04 -18.09 6.96
C LEU A 321 -14.27 -19.21 6.28
N THR A 322 -13.03 -18.94 5.88
CA THR A 322 -12.18 -19.90 5.17
C THR A 322 -10.97 -20.22 6.03
N LYS A 323 -10.76 -21.52 6.29
CA LYS A 323 -9.59 -22.04 6.97
C LYS A 323 -8.52 -22.37 5.95
N TYR A 324 -7.33 -21.87 6.20
CA TYR A 324 -6.13 -22.24 5.46
C TYR A 324 -5.21 -23.07 6.34
N VAL A 325 -4.62 -24.11 5.74
CA VAL A 325 -3.53 -24.88 6.32
C VAL A 325 -2.45 -24.99 5.26
N ASP A 326 -1.24 -24.54 5.56
CA ASP A 326 -0.11 -24.51 4.62
C ASP A 326 -0.46 -23.81 3.28
N GLY A 327 -1.24 -22.71 3.36
CA GLY A 327 -1.67 -21.93 2.20
C GLY A 327 -2.89 -22.49 1.46
N GLU A 328 -3.33 -23.70 1.78
CA GLU A 328 -4.41 -24.39 1.09
C GLU A 328 -5.74 -24.30 1.84
N ILE A 329 -6.83 -24.13 1.12
CA ILE A 329 -8.19 -24.15 1.69
C ILE A 329 -8.50 -25.57 2.16
N VAL A 330 -8.75 -25.74 3.46
CA VAL A 330 -9.13 -27.05 4.03
C VAL A 330 -10.56 -27.09 4.56
N GLU A 331 -11.13 -25.92 4.84
CA GLU A 331 -12.49 -25.81 5.38
C GLU A 331 -13.08 -24.44 5.05
N GLN A 332 -14.37 -24.41 4.70
CA GLN A 332 -15.08 -23.16 4.45
C GLN A 332 -16.49 -23.21 5.03
N TYR A 333 -16.93 -22.07 5.58
CA TYR A 333 -18.28 -21.84 6.03
C TYR A 333 -18.85 -20.59 5.37
N LYS A 334 -20.17 -20.61 5.15
CA LYS A 334 -20.94 -19.46 4.70
C LYS A 334 -22.02 -19.14 5.73
N TYR A 335 -22.13 -17.88 6.14
CA TYR A 335 -23.17 -17.45 7.05
C TYR A 335 -24.52 -17.42 6.32
N SER A 336 -25.53 -18.06 6.92
CA SER A 336 -26.92 -18.00 6.47
C SER A 336 -27.74 -17.20 7.48
N LYS A 337 -28.27 -16.06 7.04
CA LYS A 337 -29.17 -15.20 7.83
C LYS A 337 -30.50 -15.89 8.12
N ASP A 338 -31.01 -16.68 7.18
CA ASP A 338 -32.27 -17.42 7.33
C ASP A 338 -32.15 -18.51 8.40
N LEU A 339 -31.04 -19.25 8.39
CA LEU A 339 -30.77 -20.29 9.38
C LEU A 339 -30.10 -19.76 10.64
N LYS A 340 -29.70 -18.48 10.65
CA LYS A 340 -28.95 -17.79 11.71
C LYS A 340 -27.74 -18.58 12.20
N ARG A 341 -26.97 -19.15 11.26
CA ARG A 341 -25.79 -19.97 11.56
C ARG A 341 -24.82 -20.06 10.40
N TRP A 342 -23.62 -20.51 10.70
CA TRP A 342 -22.59 -20.82 9.71
C TRP A 342 -22.80 -22.22 9.14
N ILE A 343 -22.86 -22.32 7.81
CA ILE A 343 -23.07 -23.58 7.08
C ILE A 343 -21.75 -23.98 6.43
N LYS A 344 -21.24 -25.16 6.79
CA LYS A 344 -20.06 -25.74 6.15
C LYS A 344 -20.36 -25.98 4.66
N GLN A 345 -19.44 -25.56 3.78
CA GLN A 345 -19.57 -25.66 2.33
C GLN A 345 -19.00 -26.98 1.79
#